data_AF-A0A5C5G8B6-F1
#
_entry.id   AF-A0A5C5G8B6-F1
#
_cell.length_a   1.000
_cell.length_b   1.000
_cell.length_c   1.000
_cell.angle_alpha   90.00
_cell.angle_beta   90.00
_cell.angle_gamma   90.00
#
_symmetry.space_group_name_H-M   'P 1'
#
loop_
_entity.id
_entity.type
_entity.pdbx_description
1 polymer ?
#
loop_
_entity_poly.entity_id
_entity_poly.type
_entity_poly.pdbx_seq_one_letter_code
_entity_poly.pdbx_strand_id
1 'polypeptide(L)' 'MVLPPSKKGGQTQPEEVYKPSEHGGLKKDGSPDARFGGDRQRASELGQKGGSKTGGDSDE' A
#
# COMPACT_ATOMS: atom_id res chain seq x y z
N MET A 1 -25.69 -0.07 -13.34
CA MET A 1 -24.29 0.40 -13.21
C MET A 1 -23.46 -0.72 -12.59
N VAL A 2 -22.45 -1.25 -13.29
CA VAL A 2 -21.50 -2.21 -12.70
C VAL A 2 -20.31 -1.41 -12.20
N LEU A 3 -20.07 -1.41 -10.89
CA LEU A 3 -18.91 -0.77 -10.28
C LEU A 3 -17.66 -1.52 -10.77
N PRO A 4 -16.63 -0.85 -11.32
CA PRO A 4 -15.41 -1.54 -11.75
C PRO A 4 -14.77 -2.26 -10.54
N PRO A 5 -14.15 -3.43 -10.74
CA PRO A 5 -13.53 -4.17 -9.65
C PRO A 5 -12.51 -3.27 -8.95
N SER A 6 -12.70 -3.04 -7.65
CA SER A 6 -11.78 -2.28 -6.82
C SER A 6 -10.40 -2.91 -6.96
N LYS A 7 -9.46 -2.15 -7.56
CA LYS A 7 -8.07 -2.56 -7.74
C LYS A 7 -7.49 -2.81 -6.35
N LYS A 8 -7.38 -4.08 -5.94
CA LYS A 8 -6.87 -4.49 -4.61
C LYS A 8 -5.44 -3.96 -4.47
N GLY A 9 -5.27 -2.89 -3.71
CA GLY A 9 -3.96 -2.34 -3.37
C GLY A 9 -3.16 -3.38 -2.60
N GLY A 10 -2.07 -3.87 -3.21
CA GLY A 10 -1.16 -4.84 -2.60
C GLY A 10 -0.58 -5.85 -3.60
N GLN A 11 -1.33 -6.22 -4.65
CA GLN A 11 -0.92 -7.30 -5.56
C GLN A 11 -0.01 -6.88 -6.72
N THR A 12 0.31 -5.59 -6.84
CA THR A 12 1.18 -5.07 -7.93
C THR A 12 2.57 -4.66 -7.44
N GLN A 13 2.95 -5.00 -6.21
CA GLN A 13 4.30 -4.74 -5.71
C GLN A 13 5.18 -5.93 -6.09
N PRO A 14 6.38 -5.74 -6.69
CA PRO A 14 7.32 -6.83 -6.92
C PRO A 14 7.55 -7.63 -5.63
N GLU A 15 7.65 -8.96 -5.69
CA GLU A 15 7.88 -9.81 -4.51
C GLU A 15 9.11 -9.41 -3.67
N GLU A 16 10.10 -8.75 -4.28
CA GLU A 16 11.32 -8.24 -3.62
C GLU A 16 11.11 -6.95 -2.81
N VAL A 17 9.95 -6.29 -2.96
CA VAL A 17 9.64 -5.07 -2.21
C VAL A 17 9.20 -5.42 -0.79
N TYR A 18 9.90 -4.88 0.20
CA TYR A 18 9.60 -5.04 1.62
C TYR A 18 8.09 -4.91 1.92
N LYS A 19 7.49 -5.97 2.48
CA LYS A 19 6.04 -6.06 2.78
C LYS A 19 5.79 -5.93 4.28
N PRO A 20 5.38 -4.74 4.78
CA PRO A 20 5.07 -4.56 6.20
C PRO A 20 4.06 -5.56 6.75
N SER A 21 3.10 -6.02 5.93
CA SER A 21 2.14 -7.05 6.32
C SER A 21 2.78 -8.37 6.74
N GLU A 22 3.95 -8.71 6.21
CA GLU A 22 4.71 -9.93 6.58
C GLU A 22 5.58 -9.71 7.84
N HIS A 23 5.73 -8.45 8.26
CA HIS A 23 6.52 -8.04 9.42
C HIS A 23 5.66 -7.39 10.51
N GLY A 24 4.40 -7.82 10.66
CA GLY A 24 3.51 -7.34 11.72
C GLY A 24 3.09 -5.87 11.58
N GLY A 25 3.11 -5.34 10.36
CA GLY A 25 2.83 -3.93 10.07
C GLY A 25 4.03 -3.01 10.34
N LEU A 26 5.24 -3.54 10.46
CA LEU A 26 6.46 -2.74 10.62
C LEU A 26 7.08 -2.42 9.25
N LYS A 27 7.81 -1.31 9.16
CA LYS A 27 8.64 -0.94 8.01
C LYS A 27 10.01 -1.63 8.09
N LYS A 28 10.82 -1.55 7.02
CA LYS A 28 12.15 -2.17 6.95
C LYS A 28 13.13 -1.72 8.04
N ASP A 29 12.87 -0.55 8.62
CA ASP A 29 13.63 0.04 9.73
C ASP A 29 13.15 -0.44 11.11
N GLY A 30 12.16 -1.34 11.17
CA GLY A 30 11.54 -1.85 12.40
C GLY A 30 10.52 -0.89 13.03
N SER A 31 10.28 0.29 12.45
CA SER A 31 9.29 1.22 12.97
C SER A 31 7.88 0.96 12.41
N PRO A 32 6.82 1.27 13.16
CA PRO A 32 5.45 0.97 12.73
C PRO A 32 5.09 1.69 11.43
N ASP A 33 4.45 0.95 10.53
CA ASP A 33 3.89 1.50 9.31
C ASP A 33 2.56 2.19 9.64
N ALA A 34 2.47 3.48 9.35
CA ALA A 34 1.27 4.28 9.59
C ALA A 34 0.04 3.80 8.79
N ARG A 35 0.21 2.94 7.78
CA ARG A 35 -0.87 2.25 7.07
C ARG A 35 -1.53 1.14 7.92
N PHE A 36 -0.89 0.73 9.01
CA PHE A 36 -1.35 -0.34 9.90
C PHE A 36 -1.69 0.17 11.31
N GLY A 37 -1.51 1.46 11.59
CA GLY A 37 -1.61 2.08 12.93
C GLY A 37 -3.02 2.31 13.50
N GLY A 38 -4.01 1.48 13.20
CA GLY A 38 -5.36 1.52 13.79
C GLY A 38 -6.30 2.62 13.29
N ASP A 39 -5.78 3.78 12.87
CA ASP A 39 -6.57 4.82 12.21
C ASP A 39 -6.87 4.41 10.75
N ARG A 40 -8.07 3.84 10.56
CA ARG A 40 -8.52 3.35 9.25
C ARG A 40 -8.60 4.45 8.19
N GLN A 41 -8.96 5.68 8.56
CA GLN A 41 -9.10 6.78 7.59
C GLN A 41 -7.72 7.18 7.06
N ARG A 42 -6.78 7.41 7.98
CA ARG A 42 -5.38 7.72 7.64
C ARG A 42 -4.71 6.58 6.89
N ALA A 43 -4.95 5.33 7.31
CA ALA A 43 -4.44 4.14 6.63
C ALA A 43 -4.96 4.04 5.19
N SER A 44 -6.25 4.33 4.97
CA SER A 44 -6.85 4.35 3.64
C SER A 44 -6.24 5.44 2.76
N GLU A 45 -6.04 6.65 3.28
CA GLU A 45 -5.41 7.75 2.56
C GLU A 45 -3.96 7.44 2.18
N LEU A 46 -3.16 6.93 3.14
CA LEU A 46 -1.78 6.53 2.90
C LEU A 46 -1.66 5.33 1.96
N GLY A 47 -2.59 4.37 2.07
CA GLY A 47 -2.69 3.23 1.18
C GLY A 47 -3.03 3.66 -0.25
N GLN A 48 -3.99 4.58 -0.41
CA GLN A 48 -4.35 5.15 -1.70
C GLN A 48 -3.18 5.94 -2.29
N LYS A 49 -2.57 6.83 -1.51
CA LYS A 49 -1.39 7.62 -1.94
C LYS A 49 -0.19 6.73 -2.28
N GLY A 50 0.00 5.63 -1.56
CA GLY A 50 1.04 4.64 -1.84
C GLY A 50 0.76 3.82 -3.10
N GLY A 51 -0.49 3.39 -3.29
CA GLY A 51 -0.93 2.63 -4.46
C GLY A 51 -1.00 3.45 -5.75
N SER A 52 -1.27 4.76 -5.65
CA SER A 52 -1.26 5.68 -6.80
C SER A 52 0.13 5.86 -7.40
N LYS A 53 1.21 5.65 -6.63
CA LYS A 53 2.59 5.77 -7.10
C LYS A 53 3.10 4.57 -7.90
N THR A 54 2.36 3.47 -7.91
CA THR A 54 2.76 2.22 -8.59
C THR A 54 1.78 1.82 -9.70
N GLY A 55 1.02 2.78 -10.23
CA GLY A 55 0.20 2.62 -11.43
C GLY A 55 0.68 3.47 -12.61
N GLY A 56 1.71 4.29 -12.41
CA GLY A 56 2.39 5.04 -13.46
C GLY A 56 3.86 4.63 -13.44
N ASP A 57 4.23 3.84 -14.44
CA ASP A 57 5.55 3.87 -15.02
C ASP A 57 6.01 5.33 -15.07
N SER A 58 7.11 5.65 -14.40
CA SER A 58 7.84 6.89 -14.68
C SER A 58 8.73 6.58 -15.87
N ASP A 59 8.13 6.58 -17.06
CA ASP A 59 8.83 6.79 -18.32
C ASP A 59 8.13 7.98 -19.01
N GLU A 60 8.90 9.07 -19.11
CA GLU A 60 8.65 10.37 -19.78
C GLU A 60 7.73 11.42 -19.13
#